data_AF-A0A520ALI9-F1
#
_entry.id   AF-A0A520ALI9-F1
#
_cell.length_a   1.000
_cell.length_b   1.000
_cell.length_c   1.000
_cell.angle_alpha   90.00
_cell.angle_beta   90.00
_cell.angle_gamma   90.00
#
_symmetry.space_group_name_H-M   'P 1'
#
loop_
_entity.id
_entity.type
_entity.pdbx_description
1 polymer ?
#
loop_
_entity_poly.entity_id
_entity_poly.type
_entity_poly.pdbx_seq_one_letter_code
_entity_poly.pdbx_strand_id
1 'polypeptide(L)'
;FPYRWNEKHPARIGLLPRDGEAEDIRWFPLDPCFVFHTANAHDLPNGSVALDVVAYDRMFAGDNLAPDEQPRGLERWTIDPSTGSVDQRAIDPSPQELPTIDERRTGRPYRYIYALGLPEQMTETLVGEAPLIKHDLEDDSRQLHEFGPGRIAGEFVFVPRSPDAGEDDGWLIGLVIDAGGHTTALEILDARDFEAPPLASVRIPHRVPPGIHGAWLK
;
A
#
# COMPACT_ATOMS: atom_id res chain seq x y z
N PHE A 1 -7.01 20.45 11.91
CA PHE A 1 -5.83 19.55 11.97
C PHE A 1 -4.57 20.41 12.09
N PRO A 2 -3.43 19.97 12.70
CA PRO A 2 -2.24 20.81 12.84
C PRO A 2 -1.40 20.94 11.55
N TYR A 3 -1.74 20.17 10.49
CA TYR A 3 -1.10 20.23 9.18
C TYR A 3 -2.02 20.89 8.16
N ARG A 4 -1.42 21.52 7.15
CA ARG A 4 -2.12 22.14 6.03
C ARG A 4 -1.30 21.98 4.75
N TRP A 5 -1.98 21.69 3.64
CA TRP A 5 -1.38 21.69 2.32
C TRP A 5 -0.75 23.05 1.99
N ASN A 6 0.46 23.03 1.45
CA ASN A 6 1.15 24.25 1.00
C ASN A 6 1.43 24.16 -0.50
N GLU A 7 0.56 24.77 -1.30
CA GLU A 7 0.69 24.84 -2.76
C GLU A 7 1.98 25.51 -3.25
N LYS A 8 2.63 26.31 -2.39
CA LYS A 8 3.88 27.00 -2.73
C LYS A 8 5.13 26.17 -2.42
N HIS A 9 5.00 25.02 -1.77
CA HIS A 9 6.13 24.16 -1.46
C HIS A 9 6.43 23.24 -2.66
N PRO A 10 7.63 23.33 -3.28
CA PRO A 10 7.98 22.44 -4.37
C PRO A 10 8.16 21.00 -3.87
N ALA A 11 7.39 20.07 -4.43
CA ALA A 11 7.55 18.64 -4.16
C ALA A 11 8.86 18.14 -4.79
N ARG A 12 9.54 17.24 -4.07
CA ARG A 12 10.80 16.64 -4.51
C ARG A 12 11.04 15.31 -3.83
N ILE A 13 11.74 14.42 -4.53
CA ILE A 13 12.25 13.17 -3.99
C ILE A 13 13.78 13.20 -3.95
N GLY A 14 14.37 12.64 -2.89
CA GLY A 14 15.81 12.58 -2.70
C GLY A 14 16.34 11.17 -2.84
N LEU A 15 17.40 10.98 -3.63
CA LEU A 15 18.19 9.75 -3.59
C LEU A 15 19.46 10.00 -2.78
N LEU A 16 19.67 9.19 -1.75
CA LEU A 16 20.86 9.18 -0.90
C LEU A 16 21.56 7.83 -1.06
N PRO A 17 22.83 7.79 -1.48
CA PRO A 17 23.62 6.56 -1.42
C PRO A 17 23.67 6.03 0.02
N ARG A 18 23.45 4.72 0.21
CA ARG A 18 23.39 4.11 1.55
C ARG A 18 24.68 4.27 2.37
N ASP A 19 25.81 4.36 1.69
CA ASP A 19 27.14 4.57 2.30
C ASP A 19 27.63 6.02 2.13
N GLY A 20 26.74 6.94 1.74
CA GLY A 20 27.04 8.36 1.55
C GLY A 20 26.60 9.24 2.73
N GLU A 21 26.78 10.54 2.57
CA GLU A 21 26.46 11.58 3.56
C GLU A 21 25.33 12.50 3.06
N ALA A 22 24.86 13.41 3.92
CA ALA A 22 23.75 14.31 3.59
C ALA A 22 24.01 15.20 2.36
N GLU A 23 25.27 15.53 2.09
CA GLU A 23 25.70 16.30 0.92
C GLU A 23 25.60 15.51 -0.39
N ASP A 24 25.56 14.18 -0.32
CA ASP A 24 25.44 13.30 -1.47
C ASP A 24 23.99 13.13 -1.94
N ILE A 25 23.02 13.73 -1.22
CA ILE A 25 21.60 13.67 -1.60
C ILE A 25 21.41 14.39 -2.93
N ARG A 26 20.85 13.65 -3.90
CA ARG A 26 20.39 14.21 -5.17
C ARG A 26 18.88 14.41 -5.10
N TRP A 27 18.45 15.65 -5.22
CA TRP A 27 17.03 16.02 -5.22
C TRP A 27 16.48 16.11 -6.64
N PHE A 28 15.32 15.49 -6.86
CA PHE A 28 14.62 15.46 -8.13
C PHE A 28 13.25 16.13 -7.95
N PRO A 29 12.85 17.05 -8.85
CA PRO A 29 11.54 17.71 -8.76
C PRO A 29 10.41 16.71 -9.03
N LEU A 30 9.27 16.93 -8.38
CA LEU A 30 8.02 16.22 -8.61
C LEU A 30 6.90 17.23 -8.87
N ASP A 31 5.88 16.80 -9.62
CA ASP A 31 4.60 17.49 -9.56
C ASP A 31 4.04 17.40 -8.12
N PRO A 32 3.35 18.44 -7.62
CA PRO A 32 2.76 18.42 -6.28
C PRO A 32 1.88 17.19 -6.07
N CYS A 33 2.19 16.43 -5.02
CA CYS A 33 1.48 15.23 -4.62
C CYS A 33 1.71 14.96 -3.12
N PHE A 34 0.91 14.05 -2.57
CA PHE A 34 1.11 13.50 -1.24
C PHE A 34 1.28 11.99 -1.35
N VAL A 35 2.22 11.43 -0.60
CA VAL A 35 2.42 9.98 -0.47
C VAL A 35 2.32 9.62 1.00
N PHE A 36 1.43 8.68 1.33
CA PHE A 36 1.36 8.09 2.66
C PHE A 36 2.29 6.88 2.75
N HIS A 37 1.99 5.84 1.97
CA HIS A 37 2.67 4.57 2.06
C HIS A 37 3.45 4.25 0.79
N THR A 38 4.60 3.63 1.01
CA THR A 38 5.46 3.05 -0.02
C THR A 38 5.26 1.54 0.00
N ALA A 39 5.05 0.93 -1.15
CA ALA A 39 5.02 -0.53 -1.28
C ALA A 39 6.45 -1.09 -1.23
N ASN A 40 7.32 -0.61 -2.13
CA ASN A 40 8.72 -1.00 -2.18
C ASN A 40 9.55 -0.03 -3.04
N ALA A 41 10.87 -0.14 -2.96
CA ALA A 41 11.79 0.47 -3.92
C ALA A 41 12.94 -0.48 -4.26
N HIS A 42 13.50 -0.38 -5.46
CA HIS A 42 14.70 -1.12 -5.85
C HIS A 42 15.45 -0.45 -7.00
N ASP A 43 16.75 -0.75 -7.09
CA ASP A 43 17.59 -0.30 -8.21
C ASP A 43 17.27 -1.12 -9.47
N LEU A 44 17.17 -0.42 -10.61
CA LEU A 44 17.01 -1.00 -11.93
C LEU A 44 18.38 -1.23 -12.59
N PRO A 45 18.50 -2.18 -13.56
CA PRO A 45 19.77 -2.50 -14.19
C PRO A 45 20.46 -1.33 -14.92
N ASN A 46 19.71 -0.29 -15.29
CA ASN A 46 20.22 0.92 -15.93
C ASN A 46 20.72 1.99 -14.93
N GLY A 47 20.65 1.72 -13.62
CA GLY A 47 21.06 2.66 -12.57
C GLY A 47 19.97 3.65 -12.13
N SER A 48 18.75 3.54 -12.67
CA SER A 48 17.59 4.26 -12.12
C SER A 48 16.98 3.52 -10.92
N VAL A 49 16.09 4.18 -10.18
CA VAL A 49 15.39 3.60 -9.03
C VAL A 49 13.91 3.50 -9.34
N ALA A 50 13.33 2.31 -9.19
CA ALA A 50 11.88 2.13 -9.17
C ALA A 50 11.37 2.26 -7.74
N LEU A 51 10.34 3.07 -7.54
CA LEU A 51 9.67 3.30 -6.27
C LEU A 51 8.15 3.18 -6.48
N ASP A 52 7.51 2.25 -5.79
CA ASP A 52 6.05 2.07 -5.88
C ASP A 52 5.37 2.65 -4.63
N VAL A 53 4.39 3.52 -4.84
CA VAL A 53 3.74 4.32 -3.78
C VAL A 53 2.25 4.40 -3.97
N VAL A 54 1.52 4.60 -2.86
CA VAL A 54 0.14 5.07 -2.90
C VAL A 54 0.16 6.59 -2.88
N ALA A 55 -0.27 7.20 -3.98
CA ALA A 55 -0.19 8.64 -4.21
C ALA A 55 -1.58 9.30 -4.13
N TYR A 56 -1.56 10.57 -3.78
CA TYR A 56 -2.71 11.47 -3.71
C TYR A 56 -2.34 12.80 -4.38
N ASP A 57 -3.32 13.49 -4.97
CA ASP A 57 -3.08 14.82 -5.53
C ASP A 57 -2.73 15.83 -4.43
N ARG A 58 -3.43 15.73 -3.29
CA ARG A 58 -3.27 16.61 -2.14
C ARG A 58 -3.83 15.94 -0.88
N MET A 59 -3.40 16.45 0.26
CA MET A 59 -3.89 16.07 1.57
C MET A 59 -3.90 17.30 2.50
N PHE A 60 -4.92 17.43 3.34
CA PHE A 60 -5.08 18.55 4.28
C PHE A 60 -5.22 19.94 3.61
N ALA A 61 -5.85 20.02 2.43
CA ALA A 61 -6.08 21.27 1.72
C ALA A 61 -7.41 21.96 2.09
N GLY A 62 -8.40 21.20 2.59
CA GLY A 62 -9.70 21.71 3.05
C GLY A 62 -9.73 22.23 4.49
N ASP A 63 -10.86 22.86 4.86
CA ASP A 63 -11.14 23.35 6.23
C ASP A 63 -11.68 22.24 7.17
N ASN A 64 -11.88 21.02 6.65
CA ASN A 64 -12.40 19.89 7.41
C ASN A 64 -11.35 19.31 8.35
N LEU A 65 -11.82 18.69 9.45
CA LEU A 65 -10.97 17.98 10.41
C LEU A 65 -10.47 16.63 9.88
N ALA A 66 -11.12 16.09 8.86
CA ALA A 66 -10.69 14.92 8.12
C ALA A 66 -9.85 15.33 6.91
N PRO A 67 -8.88 14.51 6.50
CA PRO A 67 -8.12 14.81 5.31
C PRO A 67 -9.02 14.78 4.06
N ASP A 68 -8.86 15.75 3.18
CA ASP A 68 -9.50 15.78 1.86
C ASP A 68 -8.68 14.95 0.87
N GLU A 69 -8.85 13.64 0.99
CA GLU A 69 -8.16 12.65 0.17
C GLU A 69 -8.62 12.73 -1.28
N GLN A 70 -7.70 13.04 -2.18
CA GLN A 70 -7.88 12.86 -3.62
C GLN A 70 -6.92 11.77 -4.08
N PRO A 71 -7.32 10.48 -3.97
CA PRO A 71 -6.43 9.36 -4.28
C PRO A 71 -6.10 9.33 -5.78
N ARG A 72 -4.82 9.18 -6.09
CA ARG A 72 -4.32 8.83 -7.43
C ARG A 72 -4.16 7.31 -7.60
N GLY A 73 -4.21 6.57 -6.50
CA GLY A 73 -4.05 5.12 -6.45
C GLY A 73 -2.59 4.69 -6.33
N LEU A 74 -2.29 3.48 -6.80
CA LEU A 74 -0.94 2.91 -6.80
C LEU A 74 -0.17 3.37 -8.04
N GLU A 75 1.01 3.94 -7.81
CA GLU A 75 1.90 4.45 -8.86
C GLU A 75 3.30 3.86 -8.76
N ARG A 76 3.96 3.73 -9.91
CA ARG A 76 5.41 3.52 -10.04
C ARG A 76 6.09 4.82 -10.42
N TRP A 77 7.05 5.24 -9.63
CA TRP A 77 7.94 6.35 -9.91
C TRP A 77 9.32 5.81 -10.30
N THR A 78 9.79 6.17 -11.49
CA THR A 78 11.13 5.82 -11.96
C THR A 78 12.02 7.05 -11.87
N ILE A 79 12.95 7.05 -10.91
CA ILE A 79 13.89 8.14 -10.69
C ILE A 79 15.18 7.84 -11.47
N ASP A 80 15.50 8.64 -12.49
CA ASP A 80 16.70 8.48 -13.30
C ASP A 80 17.78 9.51 -12.88
N PRO A 81 18.82 9.06 -12.15
CA PRO A 81 19.92 9.92 -11.74
C PRO A 81 20.84 10.34 -12.90
N SER A 82 20.77 9.73 -14.08
CA SER A 82 21.58 10.15 -15.23
C SER A 82 20.98 11.37 -15.93
N THR A 83 19.65 11.46 -16.00
CA THR A 83 18.91 12.55 -16.66
C THR A 83 18.43 13.62 -15.68
N GLY A 84 18.30 13.29 -14.39
CA GLY A 84 17.70 14.19 -13.41
C GLY A 84 16.16 14.21 -13.44
N SER A 85 15.52 13.22 -14.06
CA SER A 85 14.06 13.15 -14.22
C SER A 85 13.41 12.12 -13.30
N VAL A 86 12.12 12.34 -13.01
CA VAL A 86 11.23 11.33 -12.43
C VAL A 86 10.09 11.09 -13.42
N ASP A 87 9.87 9.83 -13.80
CA ASP A 87 8.69 9.41 -14.54
C ASP A 87 7.68 8.81 -13.56
N GLN A 88 6.44 9.31 -13.57
CA GLN A 88 5.37 8.86 -12.68
C GLN A 88 4.29 8.16 -13.51
N ARG A 89 4.04 6.88 -13.24
CA ARG A 89 3.06 6.06 -13.97
C ARG A 89 2.09 5.42 -12.99
N ALA A 90 0.79 5.52 -13.27
CA ALA A 90 -0.22 4.73 -12.57
C ALA A 90 -0.06 3.22 -12.87
N ILE A 91 -0.03 2.41 -11.82
CA ILE A 91 -0.21 0.96 -11.88
C ILE A 91 -1.72 0.66 -11.81
N ASP A 92 -2.39 1.21 -10.79
CA ASP A 92 -3.84 1.11 -10.64
C ASP A 92 -4.39 2.41 -10.03
N PRO A 93 -5.21 3.18 -10.77
CA PRO A 93 -5.75 4.45 -10.29
C PRO A 93 -6.88 4.29 -9.26
N SER A 94 -7.29 3.07 -8.95
CA SER A 94 -8.36 2.81 -7.98
C SER A 94 -7.93 3.20 -6.56
N PRO A 95 -8.82 3.78 -5.74
CA PRO A 95 -8.53 4.10 -4.35
C PRO A 95 -8.09 2.85 -3.57
N GLN A 96 -6.92 2.93 -2.96
CA GLN A 96 -6.31 1.84 -2.20
C GLN A 96 -5.26 2.39 -1.24
N GLU A 97 -4.92 1.64 -0.22
CA GLU A 97 -3.92 1.98 0.78
C GLU A 97 -3.29 0.75 1.44
N LEU A 98 -2.35 0.99 2.36
CA LEU A 98 -1.69 -0.01 3.19
C LEU A 98 -1.06 -1.12 2.33
N PRO A 99 -0.20 -0.76 1.35
CA PRO A 99 0.45 -1.74 0.51
C PRO A 99 1.40 -2.60 1.33
N THR A 100 1.40 -3.90 1.06
CA THR A 100 2.34 -4.87 1.61
C THR A 100 2.91 -5.73 0.48
N ILE A 101 4.07 -6.33 0.74
CA ILE A 101 4.80 -7.20 -0.19
C ILE A 101 5.31 -8.42 0.57
N ASP A 102 5.90 -9.37 -0.15
CA ASP A 102 6.81 -10.30 0.49
C ASP A 102 8.06 -9.55 1.00
N GLU A 103 8.20 -9.39 2.32
CA GLU A 103 9.31 -8.64 2.94
C GLU A 103 10.70 -9.20 2.59
N ARG A 104 10.81 -10.45 2.11
CA ARG A 104 12.06 -10.99 1.55
C ARG A 104 12.53 -10.19 0.32
N ARG A 105 11.63 -9.41 -0.29
CA ARG A 105 11.85 -8.55 -1.46
C ARG A 105 12.00 -7.07 -1.13
N THR A 106 11.96 -6.66 0.13
CA THR A 106 12.20 -5.25 0.48
C THR A 106 13.54 -4.78 -0.06
N GLY A 107 13.54 -3.68 -0.83
CA GLY A 107 14.74 -3.16 -1.47
C GLY A 107 15.19 -3.92 -2.75
N ARG A 108 14.39 -4.87 -3.25
CA ARG A 108 14.75 -5.79 -4.35
C ARG A 108 13.67 -5.85 -5.43
N PRO A 109 14.01 -6.32 -6.65
CA PRO A 109 13.01 -6.63 -7.67
C PRO A 109 11.97 -7.61 -7.15
N TYR A 110 10.71 -7.37 -7.53
CA TYR A 110 9.54 -8.04 -7.00
C TYR A 110 8.36 -7.91 -7.98
N ARG A 111 7.40 -8.82 -7.85
CA ARG A 111 6.25 -9.00 -8.75
C ARG A 111 4.92 -8.70 -8.08
N TYR A 112 4.75 -8.98 -6.78
CA TYR A 112 3.44 -8.88 -6.14
C TYR A 112 3.35 -7.74 -5.12
N ILE A 113 2.25 -6.98 -5.19
CA ILE A 113 1.82 -6.02 -4.16
C ILE A 113 0.42 -6.44 -3.69
N TYR A 114 0.19 -6.40 -2.39
CA TYR A 114 -1.15 -6.53 -1.84
C TYR A 114 -1.55 -5.21 -1.20
N ALA A 115 -2.78 -4.75 -1.38
CA ALA A 115 -3.25 -3.48 -0.82
C ALA A 115 -4.69 -3.63 -0.33
N LEU A 116 -5.08 -2.74 0.57
CA LEU A 116 -6.48 -2.57 0.98
C LEU A 116 -7.16 -1.62 0.00
N GLY A 117 -8.21 -2.07 -0.68
CA GLY A 117 -9.08 -1.19 -1.46
C GLY A 117 -9.82 -0.23 -0.55
N LEU A 118 -9.97 1.02 -1.00
CA LEU A 118 -10.74 2.05 -0.30
C LEU A 118 -12.05 2.33 -1.05
N PRO A 119 -13.13 2.71 -0.35
CA PRO A 119 -14.33 3.17 -1.01
C PRO A 119 -14.05 4.45 -1.83
N GLU A 120 -14.69 4.60 -2.98
CA GLU A 120 -14.57 5.82 -3.82
C GLU A 120 -14.96 7.11 -3.07
N GLN A 121 -15.82 7.00 -2.06
CA GLN A 121 -16.19 8.09 -1.16
C GLN A 121 -15.88 7.69 0.27
N MET A 122 -14.85 8.31 0.83
CA MET A 122 -14.55 8.25 2.25
C MET A 122 -15.64 9.00 3.04
N THR A 123 -16.51 8.28 3.74
CA THR A 123 -17.44 8.87 4.72
C THR A 123 -16.84 8.81 6.13
N GLU A 124 -17.42 9.51 7.10
CA GLU A 124 -16.98 9.47 8.52
C GLU A 124 -16.93 8.05 9.09
N THR A 125 -17.66 7.13 8.46
CA THR A 125 -17.55 5.70 8.67
C THR A 125 -16.82 5.10 7.46
N LEU A 126 -15.75 4.32 7.67
CA LEU A 126 -15.10 3.46 6.67
C LEU A 126 -16.05 2.32 6.19
N VAL A 127 -17.34 2.63 6.00
CA VAL A 127 -18.41 1.70 5.66
C VAL A 127 -18.56 1.74 4.15
N GLY A 128 -17.78 0.88 3.51
CA GLY A 128 -17.84 0.58 2.09
C GLY A 128 -17.17 -0.77 1.85
N GLU A 129 -17.39 -1.36 0.68
CA GLU A 129 -16.68 -2.57 0.28
C GLU A 129 -15.19 -2.22 0.09
N ALA A 130 -14.37 -2.69 1.03
CA ALA A 130 -12.92 -2.53 1.03
C ALA A 130 -12.29 -3.91 0.76
N PRO A 131 -12.23 -4.36 -0.51
CA PRO A 131 -11.62 -5.64 -0.84
C PRO A 131 -10.12 -5.58 -0.57
N LEU A 132 -9.48 -6.74 -0.39
CA LEU A 132 -8.04 -6.77 -0.65
C LEU A 132 -7.80 -6.83 -2.15
N ILE A 133 -6.73 -6.18 -2.59
CA ILE A 133 -6.27 -6.16 -3.96
C ILE A 133 -4.92 -6.87 -4.01
N LYS A 134 -4.74 -7.83 -4.91
CA LYS A 134 -3.44 -8.39 -5.28
C LYS A 134 -3.08 -7.87 -6.66
N HIS A 135 -1.96 -7.19 -6.79
CA HIS A 135 -1.38 -6.75 -8.06
C HIS A 135 -0.29 -7.72 -8.49
N ASP A 136 -0.31 -8.08 -9.77
CA ASP A 136 0.79 -8.75 -10.45
C ASP A 136 1.45 -7.76 -11.42
N LEU A 137 2.64 -7.29 -11.06
CA LEU A 137 3.37 -6.24 -11.77
C LEU A 137 4.02 -6.73 -13.08
N GLU A 138 4.19 -8.05 -13.26
CA GLU A 138 4.71 -8.61 -14.50
C GLU A 138 3.59 -8.82 -15.51
N ASP A 139 2.42 -9.28 -15.05
CA ASP A 139 1.27 -9.56 -15.91
C ASP A 139 0.33 -8.35 -16.10
N ASP A 140 0.61 -7.22 -15.43
CA ASP A 140 -0.20 -5.99 -15.43
C ASP A 140 -1.68 -6.27 -15.09
N SER A 141 -1.89 -7.09 -14.05
CA SER A 141 -3.21 -7.58 -13.66
C SER A 141 -3.46 -7.43 -12.17
N ARG A 142 -4.74 -7.51 -11.79
CA ARG A 142 -5.16 -7.50 -10.38
C ARG A 142 -6.25 -8.51 -10.10
N GLN A 143 -6.27 -8.99 -8.86
CA GLN A 143 -7.31 -9.84 -8.29
C GLN A 143 -7.91 -9.18 -7.05
N LEU A 144 -9.16 -9.50 -6.73
CA LEU A 144 -9.88 -8.93 -5.58
C LEU A 144 -10.35 -10.03 -4.62
N HIS A 145 -10.13 -9.84 -3.33
CA HIS A 145 -10.73 -10.66 -2.28
C HIS A 145 -11.79 -9.84 -1.55
N GLU A 146 -13.05 -10.22 -1.72
CA GLU A 146 -14.19 -9.59 -1.06
C GLU A 146 -14.57 -10.36 0.21
N PHE A 147 -14.63 -9.66 1.35
CA PHE A 147 -15.08 -10.26 2.61
C PHE A 147 -16.61 -10.31 2.73
N GLY A 148 -17.32 -9.64 1.85
CA GLY A 148 -18.78 -9.53 1.84
C GLY A 148 -19.34 -8.36 2.69
N PRO A 149 -20.66 -8.16 2.68
CA PRO A 149 -21.30 -6.98 3.25
C PRO A 149 -21.05 -6.80 4.74
N GLY A 150 -20.79 -5.56 5.17
CA GLY A 150 -20.59 -5.21 6.58
C GLY A 150 -19.27 -5.69 7.18
N ARG A 151 -18.36 -6.20 6.35
CA ARG A 151 -17.00 -6.60 6.73
C ARG A 151 -16.02 -5.48 6.38
N ILE A 152 -15.22 -5.08 7.36
CA ILE A 152 -14.25 -3.98 7.20
C ILE A 152 -12.86 -4.55 7.47
N ALA A 153 -12.04 -4.66 6.42
CA ALA A 153 -10.67 -5.13 6.52
C ALA A 153 -9.73 -4.02 7.01
N GLY A 154 -8.74 -4.41 7.81
CA GLY A 154 -7.56 -3.60 8.10
C GLY A 154 -6.39 -3.96 7.18
N GLU A 155 -5.18 -3.57 7.58
CA GLU A 155 -3.95 -4.01 6.91
C GLU A 155 -3.82 -5.54 6.98
N PHE A 156 -3.34 -6.13 5.88
CA PHE A 156 -2.90 -7.52 5.83
C PHE A 156 -1.38 -7.55 5.67
N VAL A 157 -0.75 -8.56 6.24
CA VAL A 157 0.69 -8.83 6.07
C VAL A 157 0.89 -10.14 5.33
N PHE A 158 1.90 -10.20 4.46
CA PHE A 158 2.30 -11.43 3.79
C PHE A 158 3.23 -12.27 4.67
N VAL A 159 2.96 -13.56 4.76
CA VAL A 159 3.77 -14.55 5.48
C VAL A 159 4.17 -15.67 4.52
N PRO A 160 5.46 -15.82 4.16
CA PRO A 160 5.89 -16.85 3.23
C PRO A 160 5.74 -18.25 3.82
N ARG A 161 5.34 -19.21 2.98
CA ARG A 161 5.14 -20.62 3.40
C ARG A 161 6.40 -21.24 3.97
N SER A 162 7.55 -20.87 3.42
CA SER A 162 8.87 -21.23 3.89
C SER A 162 9.88 -20.15 3.46
N PRO A 163 11.11 -20.12 4.02
CA PRO A 163 12.14 -19.18 3.59
C PRO A 163 12.43 -19.20 2.08
N ASP A 164 12.28 -20.35 1.44
CA ASP A 164 12.59 -20.60 0.02
C ASP A 164 11.34 -20.69 -0.87
N ALA A 165 10.16 -20.37 -0.33
CA ALA A 165 8.91 -20.38 -1.09
C ALA A 165 8.92 -19.33 -2.20
N GLY A 166 8.09 -19.54 -3.24
CA GLY A 166 7.80 -18.52 -4.25
C GLY A 166 7.30 -17.21 -3.63
N GLU A 167 7.29 -16.14 -4.41
CA GLU A 167 7.01 -14.79 -3.91
C GLU A 167 5.58 -14.61 -3.40
N ASP A 168 4.60 -15.24 -4.04
CA ASP A 168 3.21 -15.31 -3.56
C ASP A 168 2.86 -16.66 -2.90
N ASP A 169 3.84 -17.56 -2.70
CA ASP A 169 3.61 -18.84 -2.03
C ASP A 169 3.66 -18.66 -0.51
N GLY A 170 2.52 -18.29 0.04
CA GLY A 170 2.35 -17.99 1.46
C GLY A 170 0.92 -17.67 1.80
N TRP A 171 0.78 -16.85 2.84
CA TRP A 171 -0.51 -16.45 3.37
C TRP A 171 -0.58 -14.94 3.52
N LEU A 172 -1.77 -14.39 3.38
CA LEU A 172 -2.07 -13.06 3.87
C LEU A 172 -2.84 -13.18 5.17
N ILE A 173 -2.43 -12.41 6.17
CA ILE A 173 -3.02 -12.45 7.50
C ILE A 173 -3.42 -11.04 7.91
N GLY A 174 -4.67 -10.84 8.32
CA GLY A 174 -5.17 -9.52 8.68
C GLY A 174 -6.46 -9.59 9.49
N LEU A 175 -6.83 -8.46 10.11
CA LEU A 175 -8.04 -8.35 10.91
C LEU A 175 -9.21 -7.84 10.07
N VAL A 176 -10.35 -8.50 10.19
CA VAL A 176 -11.60 -8.10 9.54
C VAL A 176 -12.68 -7.91 10.59
N ILE A 177 -13.19 -6.68 10.69
CA ILE A 177 -14.27 -6.32 11.60
C ILE A 177 -15.61 -6.75 10.98
N ASP A 178 -16.41 -7.45 11.76
CA ASP A 178 -17.84 -7.64 11.52
C ASP A 178 -18.61 -6.50 12.16
N ALA A 179 -19.08 -5.55 11.34
CA ALA A 179 -19.81 -4.38 11.84
C ALA A 179 -21.17 -4.76 12.44
N GLY A 180 -21.86 -5.78 11.88
CA GLY A 180 -23.17 -6.22 12.34
C GLY A 180 -23.09 -7.06 13.61
N GLY A 181 -22.07 -7.92 13.71
CA GLY A 181 -21.83 -8.77 14.87
C GLY A 181 -21.04 -8.11 16.01
N HIS A 182 -20.46 -6.92 15.78
CA HIS A 182 -19.52 -6.25 16.68
C HIS A 182 -18.37 -7.16 17.13
N THR A 183 -17.87 -7.99 16.22
CA THR A 183 -16.74 -8.90 16.44
C THR A 183 -15.64 -8.64 15.43
N THR A 184 -14.49 -9.26 15.62
CA THR A 184 -13.38 -9.24 14.67
C THR A 184 -12.96 -10.67 14.38
N ALA A 185 -12.50 -10.93 13.17
CA ALA A 185 -11.81 -12.18 12.82
C ALA A 185 -10.37 -11.87 12.39
N LEU A 186 -9.42 -12.70 12.78
CA LEU A 186 -8.14 -12.79 12.10
C LEU A 186 -8.32 -13.76 10.92
N GLU A 187 -8.34 -13.23 9.71
CA GLU A 187 -8.49 -14.02 8.49
C GLU A 187 -7.12 -14.44 7.97
N ILE A 188 -7.04 -15.67 7.47
CA ILE A 188 -5.84 -16.24 6.85
C ILE A 188 -6.21 -16.67 5.44
N LEU A 189 -5.65 -16.00 4.43
CA LEU A 189 -5.90 -16.25 3.01
C LEU A 189 -4.74 -17.01 2.38
N ASP A 190 -5.00 -17.83 1.36
CA ASP A 190 -3.92 -18.33 0.47
C ASP A 190 -3.58 -17.23 -0.54
N ALA A 191 -2.33 -16.80 -0.59
CA ALA A 191 -1.91 -15.74 -1.50
C ALA A 191 -1.92 -16.15 -2.98
N ARG A 192 -1.88 -17.46 -3.29
CA ARG A 192 -1.97 -17.97 -4.68
C ARG A 192 -3.41 -18.20 -5.14
N ASP A 193 -4.28 -18.61 -4.22
CA ASP A 193 -5.72 -18.77 -4.46
C ASP A 193 -6.48 -17.58 -3.86
N PHE A 194 -6.08 -16.38 -4.28
CA PHE A 194 -6.40 -15.12 -3.59
C PHE A 194 -7.90 -14.81 -3.52
N GLU A 195 -8.67 -15.19 -4.53
CA GLU A 195 -10.11 -14.94 -4.63
C GLU A 195 -10.94 -16.00 -3.88
N ALA A 196 -10.32 -17.09 -3.43
CA ALA A 196 -11.01 -18.15 -2.70
C ALA A 196 -11.36 -17.72 -1.27
N PRO A 197 -12.33 -18.39 -0.61
CA PRO A 197 -12.62 -18.14 0.80
C PRO A 197 -11.39 -18.28 1.71
N PRO A 198 -11.34 -17.60 2.86
CA PRO A 198 -10.26 -17.75 3.83
C PRO A 198 -9.98 -19.21 4.18
N LEU A 199 -8.69 -19.59 4.23
CA LEU A 199 -8.27 -20.93 4.67
C LEU A 199 -8.63 -21.16 6.15
N ALA A 200 -8.55 -20.11 6.94
CA ALA A 200 -8.91 -20.13 8.35
C ALA A 200 -9.36 -18.74 8.82
N SER A 201 -10.23 -18.75 9.83
CA SER A 201 -10.76 -17.55 10.47
C SER A 201 -10.73 -17.75 11.98
N VAL A 202 -9.97 -16.91 12.69
CA VAL A 202 -9.91 -16.94 14.16
C VAL A 202 -10.81 -15.85 14.72
N ARG A 203 -11.97 -16.24 15.24
CA ARG A 203 -12.96 -15.32 15.78
C ARG A 203 -12.52 -14.73 17.11
N ILE A 204 -12.55 -13.41 17.20
CA ILE A 204 -12.37 -12.62 18.42
C ILE A 204 -13.76 -12.13 18.85
N PRO A 205 -14.25 -12.47 20.06
CA PRO A 205 -15.62 -12.15 20.49
C PRO A 205 -15.85 -10.68 20.85
N HIS A 206 -14.99 -9.79 20.35
CA HIS A 206 -15.05 -8.34 20.53
C HIS A 206 -14.56 -7.64 19.27
N ARG A 207 -15.05 -6.42 19.05
CA ARG A 207 -14.50 -5.53 18.03
C ARG A 207 -13.11 -5.05 18.48
N VAL A 208 -12.10 -5.42 17.70
CA VAL A 208 -10.80 -4.74 17.72
C VAL A 208 -10.98 -3.43 16.93
N PRO A 209 -10.72 -2.25 17.52
CA PRO A 209 -10.80 -0.99 16.80
C PRO A 209 -9.87 -0.98 15.58
N PRO A 210 -10.19 -0.25 14.50
CA PRO A 210 -9.31 -0.11 13.34
C PRO A 210 -7.91 0.31 13.78
N GLY A 211 -6.93 -0.55 13.53
CA GLY A 211 -5.51 -0.26 13.67
C GLY A 211 -4.95 0.28 12.36
N ILE A 212 -3.64 0.55 12.36
CA ILE A 212 -2.92 0.95 11.14
C ILE A 212 -1.99 -0.19 10.75
N HIS A 213 -0.83 -0.29 11.41
CA HIS A 213 0.22 -1.24 11.02
C HIS A 213 0.34 -2.47 11.91
N GLY A 214 0.74 -3.58 11.31
CA GLY A 214 1.18 -4.81 11.94
C GLY A 214 2.47 -5.35 11.31
N ALA A 215 3.08 -6.34 11.97
CA ALA A 215 4.21 -7.07 11.42
C ALA A 215 4.15 -8.53 11.86
N TRP A 216 4.61 -9.43 11.00
CA TRP A 216 4.79 -10.83 11.35
C TRP A 216 6.22 -11.09 11.82
N LEU A 217 6.36 -11.62 13.03
CA LEU A 217 7.66 -12.04 13.57
C LEU A 217 7.70 -13.57 13.62
N LYS A 218 8.78 -14.15 13.09
CA LYS A 218 9.06 -15.59 13.17
C LYS A 218 9.67 -15.98 14.51
#